data_AF-A0A1V5BRJ0-F1
#
_entry.id   AF-A0A1V5BRJ0-F1
#
_cell.length_a   1.000
_cell.length_b   1.000
_cell.length_c   1.000
_cell.angle_alpha   90.00
_cell.angle_beta   90.00
_cell.angle_gamma   90.00
#
_symmetry.space_group_name_H-M   'P 1'
#
loop_
_entity.id
_entity.type
_entity.pdbx_description
1 polymer ?
#
loop_
_entity_poly.entity_id
_entity_poly.type
_entity_poly.pdbx_seq_one_letter_code
_entity_poly.pdbx_strand_id
1 'polypeptide(L)'
;MSENQSYTVQIELDNNDMPRRIRYLGQWHRILSCRPFEEVIEQWYGRTEVKIHYLCITYRGLECVLFKDGENWTMEIVPETRQIK
;
A
#
# COMPACT_ATOMS: atom_id res chain seq x y z
N MET A 1 15.06 -3.68 -14.61
CA MET A 1 14.09 -2.70 -14.08
C MET A 1 12.82 -3.49 -13.83
N SER A 2 12.54 -3.85 -12.58
CA SER A 2 11.28 -4.52 -12.26
C SER A 2 10.21 -3.43 -12.26
N GLU A 3 9.24 -3.50 -13.17
CA GLU A 3 8.05 -2.65 -13.08
C GLU A 3 7.37 -2.93 -11.73
N ASN A 4 7.10 -1.89 -10.94
CA ASN A 4 6.29 -2.04 -9.74
C ASN A 4 4.89 -2.47 -10.20
N GLN A 5 4.55 -3.74 -10.00
CA GLN A 5 3.24 -4.25 -10.39
C GLN A 5 2.20 -3.79 -9.35
N SER A 6 1.25 -2.99 -9.83
CA SER A 6 0.09 -2.53 -9.06
C SER A 6 -1.08 -3.52 -9.21
N TYR A 7 -1.82 -3.73 -8.12
CA TYR A 7 -3.00 -4.57 -8.08
C TYR A 7 -4.16 -3.82 -7.42
N THR A 8 -5.32 -3.78 -8.05
CA THR A 8 -6.56 -3.36 -7.38
C THR A 8 -6.96 -4.42 -6.36
N VAL A 9 -7.18 -4.01 -5.11
CA VAL A 9 -7.47 -4.90 -3.98
C VAL A 9 -8.72 -4.45 -3.23
N GLN A 10 -9.33 -5.40 -2.50
CA GLN A 10 -10.35 -5.07 -1.50
C GLN A 10 -9.67 -4.93 -0.14
N ILE A 11 -10.08 -3.93 0.64
CA ILE A 11 -9.51 -3.69 1.97
C ILE A 11 -10.62 -3.67 3.01
N GLU A 12 -10.33 -4.26 4.15
CA GLU A 12 -11.08 -4.01 5.38
C GLU A 12 -10.26 -3.07 6.27
N LEU A 13 -10.88 -1.98 6.71
CA LEU A 13 -10.32 -1.03 7.66
C LEU A 13 -10.69 -1.40 9.09
N ASP A 14 -9.89 -0.97 10.06
CA ASP A 14 -10.25 -1.00 11.48
C ASP A 14 -11.03 0.26 11.90
N ASN A 15 -11.27 0.40 13.20
CA ASN A 15 -12.04 1.52 13.76
C ASN A 15 -11.33 2.89 13.65
N ASN A 16 -10.05 2.91 13.28
CA ASN A 16 -9.24 4.11 13.08
C ASN A 16 -8.96 4.36 11.59
N ASP A 17 -9.75 3.78 10.70
CA ASP A 17 -9.58 3.83 9.24
C ASP A 17 -8.22 3.28 8.76
N MET A 18 -7.57 2.43 9.57
CA MET A 18 -6.30 1.80 9.21
C MET A 18 -6.53 0.46 8.50
N PRO A 19 -5.73 0.13 7.47
CA PRO A 19 -5.80 -1.18 6.81
C PRO A 19 -5.62 -2.34 7.79
N ARG A 20 -6.63 -3.21 7.89
CA ARG A 20 -6.65 -4.39 8.77
C ARG A 20 -6.48 -5.69 8.00
N ARG A 21 -7.12 -5.80 6.83
CA ARG A 21 -7.03 -6.96 5.94
C ARG A 21 -7.03 -6.53 4.49
N ILE A 22 -6.29 -7.24 3.66
CA ILE A 22 -6.26 -7.06 2.21
C ILE A 22 -6.71 -8.34 1.51
N ARG A 23 -7.54 -8.21 0.48
CA ARG A 23 -7.89 -9.33 -0.40
C ARG A 23 -7.02 -9.27 -1.64
N TYR A 24 -6.10 -10.23 -1.74
CA TYR A 24 -5.16 -10.34 -2.84
C TYR A 24 -5.12 -11.78 -3.34
N LEU A 25 -5.16 -11.95 -4.68
CA LEU A 25 -5.26 -13.25 -5.35
C LEU A 25 -6.41 -14.12 -4.81
N GLY A 26 -7.56 -13.49 -4.55
CA GLY A 26 -8.76 -14.16 -4.02
C GLY A 26 -8.72 -14.50 -2.53
N GLN A 27 -7.59 -14.34 -1.85
CA GLN A 27 -7.42 -14.65 -0.42
C GLN A 27 -7.35 -13.41 0.45
N TRP A 28 -7.88 -13.49 1.67
CA TRP A 28 -7.73 -12.45 2.69
C TRP A 28 -6.43 -12.65 3.47
N HIS A 29 -5.61 -11.61 3.53
CA HIS A 29 -4.39 -11.56 4.32
C HIS A 29 -4.57 -10.57 5.46
N ARG A 30 -4.26 -10.99 6.67
CA ARG A 30 -4.27 -10.12 7.85
C ARG A 30 -3.00 -9.27 7.86
N ILE A 31 -3.17 -8.00 8.18
CA ILE A 31 -2.07 -7.06 8.35
C ILE A 31 -1.53 -7.20 9.77
N LEU A 32 -0.21 -7.39 9.89
CA LEU A 32 0.53 -7.46 11.15
C LEU A 32 0.94 -6.06 11.62
N SER A 33 1.45 -5.25 10.70
CA SER A 33 1.90 -3.88 10.96
C SER A 33 1.54 -3.01 9.77
N CYS A 34 1.11 -1.78 10.02
CA CYS A 34 0.95 -0.81 8.97
C CYS A 34 1.22 0.60 9.45
N ARG A 35 1.93 1.39 8.63
CA ARG A 35 2.25 2.78 8.92
C ARG A 35 1.81 3.69 7.78
N PRO A 36 1.06 4.77 8.06
CA PRO A 36 0.77 5.78 7.05
C PRO A 36 2.02 6.64 6.78
N PHE A 37 2.15 7.13 5.56
CA PHE A 37 3.12 8.14 5.19
C PHE A 37 2.54 9.05 4.10
N GLU A 38 3.02 10.28 4.07
CA GLU A 38 2.62 11.28 3.09
C GLU A 38 3.55 11.20 1.88
N GLU A 39 2.96 11.11 0.69
CA GLU A 39 3.64 11.37 -0.58
C GLU A 39 3.25 12.76 -1.05
N VAL A 40 4.26 13.62 -1.21
CA VAL A 40 4.09 14.99 -1.71
C VAL A 40 4.37 14.99 -3.20
N ILE A 41 3.33 15.25 -4.00
CA ILE A 41 3.42 15.31 -5.46
C ILE A 41 3.39 16.79 -5.86
N GLU A 42 4.54 17.28 -6.34
CA GLU A 42 4.65 18.63 -6.90
C GLU A 42 4.18 18.63 -8.36
N GLN A 43 3.15 19.41 -8.65
CA GLN A 43 2.66 19.59 -10.02
C GLN A 43 3.29 20.84 -10.64
N TRP A 44 3.59 20.77 -11.94
CA TRP A 44 4.34 21.76 -12.73
C TRP A 44 3.78 23.20 -12.70
N TYR A 45 2.54 23.38 -12.24
CA TYR A 45 1.85 24.67 -12.14
C TYR A 45 1.73 25.17 -10.69
N GLY A 46 2.54 24.65 -9.76
CA GLY A 46 2.65 25.13 -8.38
C GLY A 46 1.58 24.60 -7.43
N ARG A 47 0.79 23.60 -7.84
CA ARG A 47 -0.09 22.86 -6.91
C ARG A 47 0.68 21.70 -6.30
N THR A 48 0.62 21.61 -4.98
CA THR A 48 1.10 20.46 -4.21
C THR A 48 -0.09 19.58 -3.86
N GLU A 49 -0.04 18.31 -4.26
CA GLU A 49 -0.99 17.30 -3.82
C GLU A 49 -0.32 16.42 -2.76
N VAL A 50 -1.00 16.20 -1.64
CA VAL A 50 -0.53 15.30 -0.58
C VAL A 50 -1.39 14.05 -0.62
N LYS A 51 -0.78 12.90 -0.87
CA LYS A 51 -1.45 11.59 -0.85
C LYS A 51 -1.02 10.80 0.37
N ILE A 52 -1.98 10.12 0.99
CA ILE A 52 -1.70 9.22 2.12
C ILE A 52 -1.55 7.80 1.62
N HIS A 53 -0.36 7.24 1.80
CA HIS A 53 -0.02 5.87 1.47
C HIS A 53 0.21 5.08 2.76
N TYR A 54 0.08 3.76 2.68
CA TYR A 54 0.16 2.87 3.83
C TYR A 54 1.17 1.77 3.54
N LEU A 55 2.31 1.78 4.22
CA LEU A 55 3.25 0.67 4.15
C LEU A 55 2.81 -0.40 5.14
N CYS A 56 2.34 -1.53 4.63
CA CYS A 56 1.83 -2.63 5.43
C CYS A 56 2.66 -3.90 5.25
N ILE A 57 2.76 -4.67 6.34
CA ILE A 57 3.35 -6.00 6.38
C ILE A 57 2.26 -6.97 6.84
N THR A 58 2.04 -8.05 6.09
CA THR A 58 1.09 -9.10 6.47
C THR A 58 1.71 -10.12 7.42
N TYR A 59 0.88 -10.88 8.14
CA TYR A 59 1.35 -12.02 8.96
C TYR A 59 2.10 -13.11 8.19
N ARG A 60 2.01 -13.10 6.84
CA ARG A 60 2.71 -14.05 5.96
C ARG A 60 3.99 -13.46 5.35
N GLY A 61 4.44 -12.28 5.80
CA GLY A 61 5.66 -11.63 5.33
C GLY A 61 5.53 -10.86 4.01
N LEU A 62 4.33 -10.76 3.43
CA LEU A 62 4.12 -9.86 2.29
C LEU A 62 4.23 -8.40 2.73
N GLU A 63 5.19 -7.67 2.19
CA GLU A 63 5.31 -6.23 2.31
C GLU A 63 4.68 -5.54 1.09
N CYS A 64 3.87 -4.52 1.35
CA CYS A 64 3.17 -3.80 0.30
C CYS A 64 2.88 -2.35 0.68
N VAL A 65 2.78 -1.49 -0.32
CA VAL A 65 2.23 -0.14 -0.19
C VAL A 65 0.78 -0.18 -0.64
N LEU A 66 -0.12 0.35 0.17
CA LEU A 66 -1.52 0.54 -0.16
C LEU A 66 -1.81 2.02 -0.31
N PHE A 67 -2.58 2.37 -1.33
CA PHE A 67 -3.05 3.73 -1.52
C PHE A 67 -4.42 3.72 -2.17
N LYS A 68 -5.15 4.82 -2.00
CA LYS A 68 -6.47 4.98 -2.57
C LYS A 68 -6.38 5.77 -3.86
N ASP A 69 -6.91 5.22 -4.94
CA ASP A 69 -7.04 5.86 -6.24
C ASP A 69 -8.53 6.04 -6.56
N GLY A 70 -9.04 7.25 -6.27
CA GLY A 70 -10.48 7.54 -6.28
C GLY A 70 -11.24 6.71 -5.24
N GLU A 71 -12.12 5.82 -5.71
CA GLU A 71 -12.89 4.91 -4.84
C GLU A 71 -12.19 3.56 -4.61
N ASN A 72 -11.18 3.23 -5.42
CA ASN A 72 -10.52 1.94 -5.40
C ASN A 72 -9.28 1.95 -4.51
N TRP A 73 -8.99 0.80 -3.92
CA TRP A 73 -7.71 0.56 -3.25
C TRP A 73 -6.76 -0.15 -4.19
N THR A 74 -5.53 0.34 -4.23
CA THR A 74 -4.42 -0.23 -5.00
C THR A 74 -3.34 -0.70 -4.05
N MET A 75 -2.71 -1.81 -4.39
CA MET A 75 -1.59 -2.42 -3.69
C MET A 75 -0.40 -2.55 -4.63
N GLU A 76 0.75 -2.09 -4.18
CA GLU A 76 2.05 -2.38 -4.80
C GLU A 76 2.83 -3.30 -3.88
N ILE A 77 3.34 -4.41 -4.41
CA ILE A 77 4.23 -5.28 -3.65
C ILE A 77 5.59 -4.61 -3.58
N VAL A 78 6.14 -4.49 -2.37
CA VAL A 78 7.52 -4.05 -2.20
C VAL A 78 8.39 -5.29 -2.46
N PRO A 79 9.15 -5.34 -3.57
CA PRO A 79 10.04 -6.46 -3.78
C PRO A 79 11.05 -6.48 -2.63
N GLU A 80 11.23 -7.63 -2.00
CA GLU A 80 12.35 -7.83 -1.07
C GLU A 80 13.62 -7.40 -1.81
N THR A 81 14.18 -6.27 -1.40
CA THR A 81 15.57 -5.99 -1.72
C THR A 81 16.31 -7.12 -1.01
N ARG A 82 16.73 -8.14 -1.76
CA ARG A 82 17.63 -9.18 -1.29
C ARG A 82 18.71 -8.46 -0.49
N GLN A 83 18.66 -8.58 0.83
CA GLN A 83 19.71 -8.08 1.68
C GLN A 83 20.96 -8.84 1.25
N ILE A 84 21.83 -8.18 0.48
CA ILE A 84 23.18 -8.66 0.28
C ILE A 84 23.80 -8.55 1.67
N LYS A 85 24.02 -9.71 2.27
CA LYS A 85 24.75 -9.89 3.53
C LYS A 85 26.07 -9.12 3.53
#